data_AF-A0A830GYI0-F1
#
_entry.id   AF-A0A830GYI0-F1
#
_cell.length_a   1.000
_cell.length_b   1.000
_cell.length_c   1.000
_cell.angle_alpha   90.00
_cell.angle_beta   90.00
_cell.angle_gamma   90.00
#
_symmetry.space_group_name_H-M   'P 1'
#
loop_
_entity.id
_entity.type
_entity.pdbx_description
1 polymer ?
#
loop_
_entity_poly.entity_id
_entity_poly.type
_entity_poly.pdbx_seq_one_letter_code
_entity_poly.pdbx_strand_id
1 'polypeptide(L)'
;MRGLHDSDLLLVTDGLGPIERLLIDELRSRGVTPFPLSLIDAELEPSRAAAAVLVGDAVKAYAVSALFERAANPPRAYELTINRLLLYRELGDKSPRPVVAFAPEPVSNAIRRRGLRYIGALTPSLGLDGAVTGWAGGKSVAEHRLYIDNPLAKVNVLIPEPASIVKARVIGGECSGCAGLEEQAIYAAERAGCVFCDVFLGVDGDEPPLVIGLNASIEVTSEAVHPLAAALARWLHG
;
A
#
# COMPACT_ATOMS: atom_id res chain seq x y z
N MET A 1 22.68 8.91 -21.05
CA MET A 1 21.54 9.57 -20.39
C MET A 1 21.90 11.01 -20.03
N ARG A 2 21.66 11.99 -20.92
CA ARG A 2 22.11 13.39 -20.71
C ARG A 2 21.27 14.21 -19.72
N GLY A 3 20.12 13.71 -19.26
CA GLY A 3 19.21 14.44 -18.34
C GLY A 3 19.27 14.00 -16.88
N LEU A 4 20.09 13.00 -16.55
CA LEU A 4 20.16 12.40 -15.20
C LEU A 4 21.08 13.20 -14.26
N HIS A 5 21.99 14.01 -14.80
CA HIS A 5 22.94 14.80 -14.03
C HIS A 5 22.37 16.12 -13.48
N ASP A 6 21.27 16.61 -14.06
CA ASP A 6 20.64 17.89 -13.69
C ASP A 6 19.27 17.70 -13.01
N SER A 7 18.89 16.45 -12.72
CA SER A 7 17.59 16.12 -12.12
C SER A 7 17.69 15.96 -10.61
N ASP A 8 16.80 16.64 -9.88
CA ASP A 8 16.70 16.51 -8.42
C ASP A 8 15.93 15.22 -8.02
N LEU A 9 15.08 14.72 -8.90
CA LEU A 9 14.17 13.62 -8.62
C LEU A 9 13.97 12.71 -9.85
N LEU A 10 14.20 11.42 -9.71
CA LEU A 10 13.75 10.42 -10.68
C LEU A 10 12.28 10.08 -10.39
N LEU A 11 11.40 10.33 -11.35
CA LEU A 11 9.98 9.99 -11.26
C LEU A 11 9.74 8.66 -11.98
N VAL A 12 9.75 7.56 -11.23
CA VAL A 12 9.65 6.20 -11.78
C VAL A 12 8.19 5.77 -11.83
N THR A 13 7.66 5.51 -13.02
CA THR A 13 6.25 5.16 -13.25
C THR A 13 6.10 3.91 -14.11
N ASP A 14 4.92 3.28 -14.11
CA ASP A 14 4.59 2.19 -15.04
C ASP A 14 4.52 2.68 -16.51
N GLY A 15 4.16 3.94 -16.72
CA GLY A 15 4.10 4.59 -18.03
C GLY A 15 3.93 6.11 -17.91
N LEU A 16 4.03 6.82 -19.03
CA LEU A 16 3.91 8.29 -19.07
C LEU A 16 2.63 8.74 -19.77
N GLY A 17 1.55 8.82 -19.00
CA GLY A 17 0.25 9.31 -19.44
C GLY A 17 0.02 10.80 -19.19
N PRO A 18 -1.21 11.28 -19.42
CA PRO A 18 -1.59 12.67 -19.15
C PRO A 18 -1.45 13.06 -17.67
N ILE A 19 -1.77 12.15 -16.74
CA ILE A 19 -1.71 12.42 -15.30
C ILE A 19 -0.27 12.56 -14.83
N GLU A 20 0.65 11.71 -15.29
CA GLU A 20 2.08 11.81 -14.95
C GLU A 20 2.68 13.10 -15.50
N ARG A 21 2.23 13.56 -16.68
CA ARG A 21 2.65 14.86 -17.23
C ARG A 21 2.17 16.03 -16.36
N LEU A 22 0.93 15.98 -15.89
CA LEU A 22 0.43 16.99 -14.94
C LEU A 22 1.24 16.99 -13.63
N LEU A 23 1.62 15.82 -13.12
CA LEU A 23 2.47 15.72 -11.94
C LEU A 23 3.87 16.30 -12.18
N ILE A 24 4.47 16.04 -13.34
CA ILE A 24 5.77 16.62 -13.73
C ILE A 24 5.71 18.14 -13.76
N ASP A 25 4.67 18.71 -14.36
CA ASP A 25 4.51 20.16 -14.46
C ASP A 25 4.25 20.80 -13.09
N GLU A 26 3.46 20.13 -12.24
CA GLU A 26 3.23 20.56 -10.85
C GLU A 26 4.49 20.45 -9.97
N LEU A 27 5.36 19.47 -10.19
CA LEU A 27 6.67 19.39 -9.52
C LEU A 27 7.60 20.52 -9.97
N ARG A 28 7.61 20.84 -11.27
CA ARG A 28 8.39 21.97 -11.82
C ARG A 28 7.94 23.32 -11.28
N SER A 29 6.63 23.53 -11.14
CA SER A 29 6.09 24.77 -10.54
C SER A 29 6.53 24.97 -9.08
N ARG A 30 6.97 23.89 -8.42
CA ARG A 30 7.51 23.85 -7.05
C ARG A 30 9.04 23.85 -6.98
N GLY A 31 9.71 24.08 -8.10
CA GLY A 31 11.17 24.15 -8.17
C GLY A 31 11.88 22.79 -8.09
N VAL A 32 11.17 21.69 -8.31
CA VAL A 32 11.78 20.35 -8.46
C VAL A 32 12.06 20.12 -9.94
N THR A 33 13.22 19.53 -10.26
CA THR A 33 13.56 19.11 -11.63
C THR A 33 13.36 17.60 -11.78
N PRO A 34 12.12 17.12 -12.07
CA PRO A 34 11.87 15.69 -12.23
C PRO A 34 12.39 15.16 -13.57
N PHE A 35 13.02 13.99 -13.55
CA PHE A 35 13.32 13.19 -14.72
C PHE A 35 12.34 12.01 -14.80
N PRO A 36 11.42 11.98 -15.78
CA PRO A 36 10.46 10.90 -15.92
C PRO A 36 11.15 9.62 -16.41
N LEU A 37 10.86 8.50 -15.74
CA LEU A 37 11.37 7.19 -16.08
C LEU A 37 10.22 6.17 -16.13
N SER A 38 9.94 5.67 -17.33
CA SER A 38 8.94 4.62 -17.58
C SER A 38 9.58 3.24 -17.42
N LEU A 39 9.02 2.37 -16.57
CA LEU A 39 9.51 1.00 -16.40
C LEU A 39 9.38 0.12 -17.64
N ILE A 40 8.48 0.46 -18.58
CA ILE A 40 8.32 -0.30 -19.83
C ILE A 40 9.55 -0.15 -20.74
N ASP A 41 10.24 0.98 -20.65
CA ASP A 41 11.27 1.38 -21.62
C ASP A 41 12.66 1.55 -20.99
N ALA A 42 12.79 1.28 -19.69
CA ALA A 42 13.98 1.59 -18.91
C ALA A 42 14.65 0.34 -18.32
N GLU A 43 15.98 0.31 -18.44
CA GLU A 43 16.83 -0.51 -17.59
C GLU A 43 17.25 0.32 -16.37
N LEU A 44 17.14 -0.27 -15.18
CA LEU A 44 17.45 0.39 -13.92
C LEU A 44 18.67 -0.24 -13.27
N GLU A 45 19.58 0.61 -12.81
CA GLU A 45 20.76 0.24 -12.02
C GLU A 45 20.69 0.89 -10.63
N PRO A 46 21.39 0.34 -9.63
CA PRO A 46 21.53 0.98 -8.33
C PRO A 46 22.01 2.43 -8.45
N SER A 47 21.33 3.36 -7.78
CA SER A 47 21.57 4.79 -7.92
C SER A 47 21.48 5.52 -6.58
N ARG A 48 22.27 6.59 -6.46
CA ARG A 48 22.21 7.52 -5.32
C ARG A 48 21.19 8.64 -5.50
N ALA A 49 20.60 8.74 -6.69
CA ALA A 49 19.58 9.74 -6.96
C ALA A 49 18.35 9.52 -6.09
N ALA A 50 17.67 10.61 -5.72
CA ALA A 50 16.36 10.51 -5.10
C ALA A 50 15.34 10.01 -6.13
N ALA A 51 14.48 9.08 -5.74
CA ALA A 51 13.45 8.53 -6.62
C ALA A 51 12.07 8.57 -5.97
N ALA A 52 11.06 8.97 -6.72
CA ALA A 52 9.65 8.75 -6.41
C ALA A 52 9.15 7.56 -7.22
N VAL A 53 8.74 6.48 -6.54
CA VAL A 53 8.33 5.20 -7.14
C VAL A 53 6.80 5.13 -7.19
N LEU A 54 6.24 5.55 -8.32
CA LEU A 54 4.81 5.64 -8.62
C LEU A 54 4.39 4.47 -9.52
N VAL A 55 4.58 3.27 -8.99
CA VAL A 55 4.34 1.99 -9.67
C VAL A 55 3.17 1.31 -8.97
N GLY A 56 2.16 0.90 -9.74
CA GLY A 56 0.91 0.35 -9.22
C GLY A 56 1.05 -1.07 -8.66
N ASP A 57 2.05 -1.82 -9.12
CA ASP A 57 2.37 -3.15 -8.59
C ASP A 57 3.33 -3.07 -7.40
N ALA A 58 2.88 -3.53 -6.22
CA ALA A 58 3.65 -3.46 -4.98
C ALA A 58 4.99 -4.20 -5.04
N VAL A 59 5.07 -5.32 -5.77
CA VAL A 59 6.29 -6.15 -5.87
C VAL A 59 7.30 -5.47 -6.78
N LYS A 60 6.86 -4.94 -7.93
CA LYS A 60 7.71 -4.11 -8.79
C LYS A 60 8.17 -2.86 -8.06
N ALA A 61 7.27 -2.17 -7.36
CA ALA A 61 7.59 -0.97 -6.60
C ALA A 61 8.62 -1.24 -5.49
N TYR A 62 8.50 -2.38 -4.79
CA TYR A 62 9.52 -2.83 -3.84
C TYR A 62 10.89 -3.01 -4.48
N ALA A 63 10.95 -3.79 -5.58
CA ALA A 63 12.20 -4.06 -6.28
C ALA A 63 12.88 -2.78 -6.80
N VAL A 64 12.09 -1.87 -7.38
CA VAL A 64 12.56 -0.58 -7.90
C VAL A 64 13.03 0.33 -6.75
N SER A 65 12.24 0.45 -5.68
CA SER A 65 12.59 1.27 -4.50
C SER A 65 13.93 0.83 -3.89
N ALA A 66 14.20 -0.47 -3.88
CA ALA A 66 15.46 -1.02 -3.36
C ALA A 66 16.72 -0.65 -4.18
N LEU A 67 16.56 -0.12 -5.40
CA LEU A 67 17.69 0.35 -6.22
C LEU A 67 18.17 1.74 -5.82
N PHE A 68 17.40 2.49 -5.03
CA PHE A 68 17.72 3.89 -4.71
C PHE A 68 18.05 4.04 -3.22
N GLU A 69 19.13 4.77 -2.92
CA GLU A 69 19.49 5.10 -1.53
C GLU A 69 18.41 5.95 -0.82
N ARG A 70 17.67 6.75 -1.60
CA ARG A 70 16.58 7.61 -1.12
C ARG A 70 15.35 7.48 -2.01
N ALA A 71 14.37 6.67 -1.59
CA ALA A 71 13.14 6.43 -2.33
C ALA A 71 11.88 6.89 -1.58
N ALA A 72 10.93 7.48 -2.31
CA ALA A 72 9.56 7.76 -1.89
C ALA A 72 8.61 6.81 -2.66
N ASN A 73 8.06 5.76 -2.05
CA ASN A 73 8.26 5.31 -0.68
C ASN A 73 9.56 4.49 -0.51
N PRO A 74 10.08 4.33 0.72
CA PRO A 74 11.22 3.46 1.00
C PRO A 74 10.84 1.97 0.88
N PRO A 75 11.81 1.04 0.71
CA PRO A 75 11.53 -0.38 0.54
C PRO A 75 10.64 -0.98 1.64
N ARG A 76 10.86 -0.55 2.89
CA ARG A 76 10.08 -0.98 4.06
C ARG A 76 8.57 -0.75 3.89
N ALA A 77 8.14 0.35 3.29
CA ALA A 77 6.72 0.63 3.07
C ALA A 77 6.05 -0.42 2.17
N TYR A 78 6.78 -0.85 1.14
CA TYR A 78 6.31 -1.90 0.24
C TYR A 78 6.40 -3.30 0.87
N GLU A 79 7.37 -3.57 1.75
CA GLU A 79 7.39 -4.81 2.54
C GLU A 79 6.13 -4.97 3.40
N LEU A 80 5.70 -3.88 4.06
CA LEU A 80 4.47 -3.86 4.85
C LEU A 80 3.20 -3.97 3.99
N THR A 81 3.25 -3.47 2.74
CA THR A 81 2.18 -3.64 1.75
C THR A 81 2.07 -5.10 1.29
N ILE A 82 3.20 -5.72 0.93
CA ILE A 82 3.28 -7.09 0.44
C ILE A 82 2.90 -8.09 1.55
N ASN A 83 3.28 -7.79 2.80
CA ASN A 83 3.06 -8.66 3.94
C ASN A 83 2.41 -7.91 5.11
N ARG A 84 1.06 -7.93 5.14
CA ARG A 84 0.29 -7.29 6.22
C ARG A 84 0.57 -7.85 7.61
N LEU A 85 1.15 -9.06 7.74
CA LEU A 85 1.51 -9.59 9.06
C LEU A 85 2.71 -8.85 9.64
N LEU A 86 3.61 -8.33 8.79
CA LEU A 86 4.66 -7.40 9.23
C LEU A 86 4.06 -6.09 9.71
N LEU A 87 3.05 -5.58 9.00
CA LEU A 87 2.30 -4.38 9.42
C LEU A 87 1.65 -4.59 10.78
N TYR A 88 0.94 -5.69 10.99
CA TYR A 88 0.29 -5.97 12.27
C TYR A 88 1.30 -6.07 13.41
N ARG A 89 2.46 -6.68 13.17
CA ARG A 89 3.55 -6.73 14.13
C ARG A 89 4.11 -5.34 14.45
N GLU A 90 4.22 -4.47 13.44
CA GLU A 90 4.71 -3.10 13.59
C GLU A 90 3.75 -2.23 14.41
N LEU A 91 2.44 -2.41 14.21
CA LEU A 91 1.41 -1.57 14.82
C LEU A 91 0.90 -2.08 16.17
N GLY A 92 1.12 -3.36 16.49
CA GLY A 92 0.77 -3.93 17.78
C GLY A 92 -0.74 -3.97 18.01
N ASP A 93 -1.20 -3.31 19.07
CA ASP A 93 -2.61 -3.24 19.49
C ASP A 93 -3.49 -2.39 18.56
N LYS A 94 -2.88 -1.56 17.70
CA LYS A 94 -3.57 -0.81 16.64
C LYS A 94 -3.87 -1.65 15.39
N SER A 95 -3.62 -2.95 15.44
CA SER A 95 -3.95 -3.91 14.39
C SER A 95 -4.71 -5.11 14.96
N PRO A 96 -5.51 -5.82 14.14
CA PRO A 96 -6.22 -6.99 14.60
C PRO A 96 -5.26 -8.11 14.95
N ARG A 97 -5.67 -9.00 15.87
CA ARG A 97 -4.96 -10.26 16.15
C ARG A 97 -5.40 -11.31 15.13
N PRO A 98 -4.56 -11.66 14.13
CA PRO A 98 -4.99 -12.54 13.06
C PRO A 98 -4.91 -14.01 13.46
N VAL A 99 -5.67 -14.85 12.77
CA VAL A 99 -5.36 -16.27 12.58
C VAL A 99 -4.87 -16.45 11.15
N VAL A 100 -3.72 -17.08 10.98
CA VAL A 100 -3.18 -17.38 9.65
C VAL A 100 -3.45 -18.83 9.30
N ALA A 101 -3.98 -19.07 8.11
CA ALA A 101 -4.28 -20.40 7.60
C ALA A 101 -3.82 -20.56 6.15
N PHE A 102 -3.17 -21.70 5.88
CA PHE A 102 -2.61 -22.05 4.57
C PHE A 102 -3.44 -23.07 3.81
N ALA A 103 -4.53 -23.57 4.41
CA ALA A 103 -5.39 -24.58 3.83
C ALA A 103 -6.87 -24.33 4.18
N PRO A 104 -7.83 -24.88 3.40
CA PRO A 104 -9.26 -24.63 3.59
C PRO A 104 -9.82 -25.14 4.93
N GLU A 105 -9.38 -26.30 5.41
CA GLU A 105 -9.86 -26.88 6.67
C GLU A 105 -9.56 -25.98 7.87
N PRO A 106 -8.32 -25.51 8.10
CA PRO A 106 -8.02 -24.49 9.11
C PRO A 106 -8.87 -23.21 8.99
N VAL A 107 -9.12 -22.71 7.77
CA VAL A 107 -9.99 -21.54 7.55
C VAL A 107 -11.40 -21.81 8.08
N SER A 108 -12.01 -22.92 7.66
CA SER A 108 -13.35 -23.32 8.10
C SER A 108 -13.44 -23.48 9.62
N ASN A 109 -12.40 -24.03 10.25
CA ASN A 109 -12.33 -24.24 11.69
C ASN A 109 -12.21 -22.92 12.45
N ALA A 110 -11.40 -21.99 11.96
CA ALA A 110 -11.27 -20.67 12.55
C ALA A 110 -12.60 -19.91 12.52
N ILE A 111 -13.31 -19.92 11.39
CA ILE A 111 -14.63 -19.28 11.28
C ILE A 111 -15.63 -19.96 12.22
N ARG A 112 -15.75 -21.29 12.17
CA ARG A 112 -16.74 -22.04 12.96
C ARG A 112 -16.54 -21.92 14.46
N ARG A 113 -15.30 -21.88 14.94
CA ARG A 113 -14.97 -21.88 16.38
C ARG A 113 -14.76 -20.49 16.96
N ARG A 114 -14.35 -19.51 16.15
CA ARG A 114 -13.91 -18.19 16.61
C ARG A 114 -14.66 -17.03 15.96
N GLY A 115 -15.53 -17.28 14.98
CA GLY A 115 -16.32 -16.24 14.31
C GLY A 115 -15.51 -15.29 13.42
N LEU A 116 -14.29 -15.66 13.01
CA LEU A 116 -13.41 -14.80 12.20
C LEU A 116 -13.87 -14.79 10.73
N ARG A 117 -14.86 -13.96 10.42
CA ARG A 117 -15.57 -13.95 9.13
C ARG A 117 -14.96 -13.04 8.07
N TYR A 118 -13.91 -12.29 8.36
CA TYR A 118 -13.20 -11.54 7.33
C TYR A 118 -11.90 -12.24 6.96
N ILE A 119 -11.71 -12.48 5.65
CA ILE A 119 -10.60 -13.24 5.09
C ILE A 119 -9.78 -12.34 4.17
N GLY A 120 -8.62 -11.90 4.66
CA GLY A 120 -7.63 -11.17 3.87
C GLY A 120 -6.67 -12.10 3.13
N ALA A 121 -6.08 -11.63 2.02
CA ALA A 121 -4.86 -12.21 1.45
C ALA A 121 -3.62 -11.76 2.26
N LEU A 122 -2.39 -12.13 1.88
CA LEU A 122 -1.22 -11.57 2.56
C LEU A 122 -1.00 -10.08 2.23
N THR A 123 -1.23 -9.71 0.98
CA THR A 123 -1.16 -8.33 0.48
C THR A 123 -2.58 -7.77 0.23
N PRO A 124 -2.96 -6.64 0.85
CA PRO A 124 -4.24 -5.98 0.60
C PRO A 124 -4.39 -5.47 -0.84
N SER A 125 -3.28 -5.17 -1.53
CA SER A 125 -3.33 -4.60 -2.88
C SER A 125 -3.87 -5.57 -3.94
N LEU A 126 -3.97 -6.87 -3.63
CA LEU A 126 -4.62 -7.84 -4.53
C LEU A 126 -6.15 -7.70 -4.59
N GLY A 127 -6.77 -6.93 -3.69
CA GLY A 127 -8.22 -6.74 -3.68
C GLY A 127 -9.02 -8.04 -3.42
N LEU A 128 -8.39 -9.03 -2.77
CA LEU A 128 -8.98 -10.34 -2.50
C LEU A 128 -9.64 -10.44 -1.12
N ASP A 129 -9.66 -9.35 -0.37
CA ASP A 129 -10.16 -9.32 0.99
C ASP A 129 -11.69 -9.24 1.00
N GLY A 130 -12.33 -9.91 1.96
CA GLY A 130 -13.78 -9.82 2.08
C GLY A 130 -14.35 -10.59 3.26
N ALA A 131 -15.58 -10.20 3.61
CA ALA A 131 -16.39 -10.93 4.57
C ALA A 131 -17.01 -12.17 3.92
N VAL A 132 -17.16 -13.24 4.71
CA VAL A 132 -17.85 -14.47 4.33
C VAL A 132 -19.03 -14.74 5.25
N THR A 133 -20.10 -15.30 4.68
CA THR A 133 -21.35 -15.56 5.40
C THR A 133 -21.22 -16.64 6.48
N GLY A 134 -20.27 -17.57 6.34
CA GLY A 134 -20.05 -18.64 7.29
C GLY A 134 -18.89 -19.55 6.92
N TRP A 135 -18.70 -20.61 7.71
CA TRP A 135 -17.52 -21.49 7.59
C TRP A 135 -17.42 -22.19 6.24
N ALA A 136 -18.55 -22.55 5.61
CA ALA A 136 -18.58 -23.16 4.29
C ALA A 136 -18.16 -22.18 3.19
N GLY A 137 -18.64 -20.94 3.26
CA GLY A 137 -18.23 -19.86 2.36
C GLY A 137 -16.74 -19.55 2.48
N GLY A 138 -16.22 -19.46 3.71
CA GLY A 138 -14.79 -19.26 3.92
C GLY A 138 -13.93 -20.43 3.44
N LYS A 139 -14.40 -21.68 3.62
CA LYS A 139 -13.73 -22.85 3.05
C LYS A 139 -13.65 -22.75 1.53
N SER A 140 -14.75 -22.42 0.86
CA SER A 140 -14.81 -22.26 -0.60
C SER A 140 -13.87 -21.15 -1.11
N VAL A 141 -13.82 -20.01 -0.43
CA VAL A 141 -12.86 -18.93 -0.75
C VAL A 141 -11.42 -19.43 -0.66
N ALA A 142 -11.08 -20.17 0.40
CA ALA A 142 -9.76 -20.73 0.59
C ALA A 142 -9.41 -21.79 -0.47
N GLU A 143 -10.38 -22.61 -0.89
CA GLU A 143 -10.20 -23.57 -1.99
C GLU A 143 -9.91 -22.87 -3.32
N HIS A 144 -10.67 -21.82 -3.66
CA HIS A 144 -10.42 -21.04 -4.88
C HIS A 144 -9.05 -20.37 -4.88
N ARG A 145 -8.58 -19.88 -3.72
CA ARG A 145 -7.25 -19.27 -3.60
C ARG A 145 -6.10 -20.25 -3.88
N LEU A 146 -6.27 -21.56 -3.66
CA LEU A 146 -5.23 -22.55 -4.00
C LEU A 146 -4.92 -22.58 -5.51
N TYR A 147 -5.91 -22.28 -6.34
CA TYR A 147 -5.82 -22.23 -7.80
C TYR A 147 -5.32 -20.89 -8.35
N ILE A 148 -5.14 -19.87 -7.51
CA ILE A 148 -4.55 -18.60 -7.94
C ILE A 148 -3.03 -18.79 -8.05
N ASP A 149 -2.43 -18.41 -9.17
CA ASP A 149 -0.98 -18.60 -9.39
C ASP A 149 -0.12 -17.78 -8.41
N ASN A 150 -0.61 -16.61 -7.99
CA ASN A 150 0.09 -15.74 -7.06
C ASN A 150 0.18 -16.39 -5.65
N PRO A 151 1.39 -16.69 -5.14
CA PRO A 151 1.55 -17.34 -3.84
C PRO A 151 1.06 -16.47 -2.67
N LEU A 152 1.07 -15.14 -2.79
CA LEU A 152 0.60 -14.23 -1.75
C LEU A 152 -0.92 -14.28 -1.56
N ALA A 153 -1.66 -14.74 -2.58
CA ALA A 153 -3.10 -14.96 -2.51
C ALA A 153 -3.47 -16.23 -1.71
N LYS A 154 -2.53 -17.18 -1.54
CA LYS A 154 -2.78 -18.48 -0.91
C LYS A 154 -2.75 -18.44 0.62
N VAL A 155 -2.22 -17.36 1.19
CA VAL A 155 -2.19 -17.16 2.64
C VAL A 155 -3.48 -16.47 3.07
N ASN A 156 -4.25 -17.13 3.94
CA ASN A 156 -5.50 -16.60 4.45
C ASN A 156 -5.25 -15.97 5.82
N VAL A 157 -5.47 -14.66 5.91
CA VAL A 157 -5.39 -13.89 7.15
C VAL A 157 -6.80 -13.65 7.64
N LEU A 158 -7.21 -14.37 8.69
CA LEU A 158 -8.55 -14.27 9.24
C LEU A 158 -8.58 -13.33 10.45
N ILE A 159 -9.54 -12.41 10.46
CA ILE A 159 -9.79 -11.48 11.56
C ILE A 159 -11.31 -11.41 11.84
N PRO A 160 -11.73 -10.84 12.98
CA PRO A 160 -13.13 -10.46 13.16
C PRO A 160 -13.59 -9.57 11.99
N GLU A 161 -14.82 -9.76 11.56
CA GLU A 161 -15.40 -8.95 10.49
C GLU A 161 -15.70 -7.54 11.01
N PRO A 162 -15.07 -6.50 10.45
CA PRO A 162 -15.38 -5.14 10.84
C PRO A 162 -16.76 -4.73 10.31
N ALA A 163 -17.49 -3.90 11.06
CA ALA A 163 -18.79 -3.37 10.67
C ALA A 163 -18.69 -2.49 9.41
N SER A 164 -17.59 -1.77 9.24
CA SER A 164 -17.26 -1.10 7.98
C SER A 164 -15.75 -0.99 7.77
N ILE A 165 -15.36 -0.75 6.51
CA ILE A 165 -13.95 -0.54 6.14
C ILE A 165 -13.83 0.84 5.50
N VAL A 166 -12.95 1.66 6.05
CA VAL A 166 -12.59 2.97 5.51
C VAL A 166 -11.27 2.84 4.78
N LYS A 167 -11.23 3.26 3.51
CA LYS A 167 -10.01 3.42 2.73
C LYS A 167 -9.56 4.88 2.80
N ALA A 168 -8.63 5.16 3.71
CA ALA A 168 -8.03 6.48 3.87
C ALA A 168 -6.80 6.61 2.96
N ARG A 169 -6.60 7.76 2.34
CA ARG A 169 -5.39 8.07 1.58
C ARG A 169 -4.54 9.07 2.35
N VAL A 170 -3.29 8.71 2.61
CA VAL A 170 -2.33 9.58 3.30
C VAL A 170 -1.26 10.02 2.32
N ILE A 171 -1.08 11.32 2.15
CA ILE A 171 -0.06 11.92 1.29
C ILE A 171 0.62 13.06 2.07
N GLY A 172 1.93 12.95 2.30
CA GLY A 172 2.75 13.99 2.93
C GLY A 172 2.30 14.38 4.34
N GLY A 173 1.74 13.44 5.10
CA GLY A 173 1.18 13.64 6.45
C GLY A 173 -0.27 14.15 6.47
N GLU A 174 -0.89 14.38 5.31
CA GLU A 174 -2.28 14.80 5.20
C GLU A 174 -3.16 13.61 4.79
N CYS A 175 -4.37 13.57 5.33
CA CYS A 175 -5.28 12.45 5.18
C CYS A 175 -6.53 12.88 4.39
N SER A 176 -6.88 12.15 3.32
CA SER A 176 -8.13 12.31 2.58
C SER A 176 -8.98 11.03 2.62
N GLY A 177 -10.30 11.20 2.68
CA GLY A 177 -11.24 10.07 2.80
C GLY A 177 -11.22 9.36 4.16
N CYS A 178 -10.75 10.05 5.22
CA CYS A 178 -10.42 9.42 6.50
C CYS A 178 -11.61 9.30 7.46
N ALA A 179 -12.72 9.99 7.17
CA ALA A 179 -13.96 9.89 7.93
C ALA A 179 -13.80 10.08 9.45
N GLY A 180 -12.92 11.00 9.89
CA GLY A 180 -12.64 11.25 11.31
C GLY A 180 -11.59 10.31 11.92
N LEU A 181 -10.91 9.50 11.11
CA LEU A 181 -9.88 8.53 11.51
C LEU A 181 -8.47 8.98 11.11
N GLU A 182 -8.24 10.28 11.01
CA GLU A 182 -6.99 10.86 10.53
C GLU A 182 -5.79 10.42 11.38
N GLU A 183 -5.95 10.39 12.70
CA GLU A 183 -4.89 10.00 13.63
C GLU A 183 -4.37 8.58 13.35
N GLN A 184 -5.28 7.61 13.20
CA GLN A 184 -4.90 6.20 12.95
C GLN A 184 -4.32 6.01 11.55
N ALA A 185 -4.87 6.66 10.54
CA ALA A 185 -4.35 6.60 9.18
C ALA A 185 -2.94 7.17 9.08
N ILE A 186 -2.72 8.38 9.63
CA ILE A 186 -1.42 9.05 9.64
C ILE A 186 -0.42 8.24 10.47
N TYR A 187 -0.81 7.75 11.65
CA TYR A 187 0.04 6.89 12.46
C TYR A 187 0.54 5.66 11.67
N ALA A 188 -0.36 4.96 10.96
CA ALA A 188 0.04 3.80 10.15
C ALA A 188 1.03 4.17 9.03
N ALA A 189 0.78 5.29 8.34
CA ALA A 189 1.64 5.79 7.28
C ALA A 189 3.04 6.18 7.82
N GLU A 190 3.11 6.86 8.97
CA GLU A 190 4.36 7.24 9.62
C GLU A 190 5.16 6.02 10.07
N ARG A 191 4.52 5.02 10.68
CA ARG A 191 5.18 3.76 11.08
C ARG A 191 5.74 2.99 9.88
N ALA A 192 5.07 3.11 8.73
CA ALA A 192 5.54 2.52 7.48
C ALA A 192 6.62 3.35 6.76
N GLY A 193 6.79 4.63 7.15
CA GLY A 193 7.65 5.58 6.44
C GLY A 193 7.09 5.98 5.07
N CYS A 194 5.77 5.91 4.88
CA CYS A 194 5.12 6.25 3.63
C CYS A 194 5.05 7.78 3.44
N VAL A 195 5.55 8.26 2.31
CA VAL A 195 5.25 9.59 1.77
C VAL A 195 3.84 9.61 1.18
N PHE A 196 3.40 8.51 0.57
CA PHE A 196 2.06 8.34 0.02
C PHE A 196 1.58 6.90 0.17
N CYS A 197 0.38 6.65 0.68
CA CYS A 197 -0.19 5.31 0.74
C CYS A 197 -1.70 5.35 0.97
N ASP A 198 -2.38 4.27 0.58
CA ASP A 198 -3.73 3.97 1.06
C ASP A 198 -3.64 3.14 2.36
N VAL A 199 -4.43 3.49 3.37
CA VAL A 199 -4.56 2.77 4.65
C VAL A 199 -5.98 2.24 4.77
N PHE A 200 -6.11 0.97 5.12
CA PHE A 200 -7.40 0.30 5.29
C PHE A 200 -7.68 0.17 6.79
N LEU A 201 -8.79 0.77 7.23
CA LEU A 201 -9.21 0.84 8.62
C LEU A 201 -10.50 0.04 8.80
N GLY A 202 -10.48 -0.95 9.69
CA GLY A 202 -11.69 -1.65 10.15
C GLY A 202 -12.32 -0.88 11.31
N VAL A 203 -13.61 -0.61 11.21
CA VAL A 203 -14.40 0.14 12.20
C VAL A 203 -15.48 -0.75 12.77
N ASP A 204 -15.56 -0.83 14.11
CA ASP A 204 -16.49 -1.69 14.85
C ASP A 204 -17.21 -0.93 15.96
N GLY A 205 -18.23 -0.15 15.59
CA GLY A 205 -19.05 0.58 16.57
C GLY A 205 -18.22 1.52 17.44
N ASP A 206 -18.22 1.28 18.75
CA ASP A 206 -17.49 2.08 19.75
C ASP A 206 -16.04 1.60 19.99
N GLU A 207 -15.61 0.49 19.37
CA GLU A 207 -14.24 0.00 19.50
C GLU A 207 -13.25 0.89 18.73
N PRO A 208 -12.01 1.05 19.21
CA PRO A 208 -10.98 1.77 18.48
C PRO A 208 -10.76 1.19 17.07
N PRO A 209 -10.70 2.02 16.02
CA PRO A 209 -10.49 1.54 14.66
C PRO A 209 -9.13 0.88 14.54
N LEU A 210 -9.10 -0.27 13.85
CA LEU A 210 -7.90 -1.07 13.66
C LEU A 210 -7.38 -0.94 12.24
N VAL A 211 -6.06 -0.85 12.10
CA VAL A 211 -5.40 -0.87 10.79
C VAL A 211 -5.35 -2.31 10.29
N ILE A 212 -6.14 -2.60 9.26
CA ILE A 212 -6.28 -3.94 8.68
C ILE A 212 -5.42 -4.13 7.42
N GLY A 213 -4.85 -3.06 6.86
CA GLY A 213 -3.94 -3.11 5.73
C GLY A 213 -3.34 -1.76 5.35
N LEU A 214 -2.32 -1.79 4.51
CA LEU A 214 -1.68 -0.63 3.90
C LEU A 214 -1.31 -0.97 2.45
N ASN A 215 -1.39 0.02 1.56
CA ASN A 215 -0.93 -0.07 0.18
C ASN A 215 -0.09 1.17 -0.20
N ALA A 216 1.22 0.99 -0.26
CA ALA A 216 2.19 2.01 -0.65
C ALA A 216 2.36 2.16 -2.18
N SER A 217 1.85 1.22 -2.96
CA SER A 217 1.78 1.32 -4.43
C SER A 217 0.43 1.93 -4.82
N ILE A 218 0.42 3.24 -5.07
CA ILE A 218 -0.79 3.94 -5.51
C ILE A 218 -0.68 4.27 -7.00
N GLU A 219 -1.80 4.17 -7.69
CA GLU A 219 -1.98 4.82 -8.98
C GLU A 219 -2.17 6.33 -8.77
N VAL A 220 -1.50 7.14 -9.60
CA VAL A 220 -1.66 8.59 -9.56
C VAL A 220 -3.01 8.94 -10.15
N THR A 221 -3.89 9.52 -9.33
CA THR A 221 -5.17 10.06 -9.76
C THR A 221 -5.09 11.58 -9.91
N SER A 222 -5.98 12.17 -10.72
CA SER A 222 -6.04 13.63 -10.89
C SER A 222 -6.14 14.39 -9.57
N GLU A 223 -6.95 13.88 -8.64
CA GLU A 223 -7.15 14.45 -7.29
C GLU A 223 -5.89 14.36 -6.42
N ALA A 224 -5.01 13.40 -6.70
CA ALA A 224 -3.77 13.18 -5.95
C ALA A 224 -2.59 14.02 -6.48
N VAL A 225 -2.66 14.58 -7.69
CA VAL A 225 -1.52 15.26 -8.34
C VAL A 225 -0.96 16.39 -7.48
N HIS A 226 -1.81 17.33 -7.07
CA HIS A 226 -1.39 18.49 -6.28
C HIS A 226 -0.83 18.10 -4.90
N PRO A 227 -1.55 17.31 -4.06
CA PRO A 227 -1.01 16.92 -2.77
C PRO A 227 0.25 16.06 -2.90
N LEU A 228 0.34 15.18 -3.91
CA LEU A 228 1.52 14.35 -4.14
C LEU A 228 2.74 15.19 -4.54
N ALA A 229 2.58 16.14 -5.47
CA ALA A 229 3.67 17.04 -5.83
C ALA A 229 4.17 17.87 -4.65
N ALA A 230 3.24 18.37 -3.81
CA ALA A 230 3.58 19.09 -2.59
C ALA A 230 4.36 18.20 -1.61
N ALA A 231 3.89 16.97 -1.38
CA ALA A 231 4.52 16.01 -0.50
C ALA A 231 5.92 15.60 -0.98
N LEU A 232 6.09 15.32 -2.27
CA LEU A 232 7.36 14.95 -2.87
C LEU A 232 8.38 16.10 -2.81
N ALA A 233 7.96 17.33 -3.10
CA ALA A 233 8.83 18.50 -2.98
C ALA A 233 9.30 18.72 -1.53
N ARG A 234 8.39 18.59 -0.55
CA ARG A 234 8.76 18.65 0.88
C ARG A 234 9.69 17.52 1.28
N TRP A 235 9.37 16.28 0.86
CA TRP A 235 10.17 15.10 1.16
C TRP A 235 11.58 15.18 0.57
N LEU A 236 11.75 15.81 -0.59
CA LEU A 236 13.05 15.93 -1.27
C LEU A 236 13.96 16.98 -0.60
N HIS A 237 13.38 18.09 -0.15
CA HIS A 237 14.11 19.24 0.41
C HIS A 237 14.22 19.24 1.94
N GLY A 238 13.44 18.41 2.63
CA GLY A 238 13.58 18.12 4.07
C GLY A 238 14.64 17.05 4.33
#